data_AF-F3KFN4-F1
#
_entry.id   AF-F3KFN4-F1
#
_cell.length_a   1.000
_cell.length_b   1.000
_cell.length_c   1.000
_cell.angle_alpha   90.00
_cell.angle_beta   90.00
_cell.angle_gamma   90.00
#
_symmetry.space_group_name_H-M   'P 1'
#
loop_
_entity.id
_entity.type
_entity.pdbx_description
1 polymer ?
#
loop_
_entity_poly.entity_id
_entity_poly.type
_entity_poly.pdbx_seq_one_letter_code
_entity_poly.pdbx_strand_id
1 'polypeptide(L)'
;MFKKLVFTTGLAVCAAASTSAFAGGDCGDLSSAGQNLSSLNPYYYNGGDENGVTDSGIPHLPAFYGHMQTNNTYRFFNVNEMVGTMIGEGKHGMWRYQDNGTVREYLKNGGTGLPASALSSVQDPDAATLAALEANYTHHDPAGSWGTYRADGDQVNDNGTSDPSDDYLNYVDLAISHAKYDNKPGGGYDNHVPIDLPGWYCTMSGPEYPNARAAMRFAFAQDGANQVGPLGKRAGLDVKENYLNVLRLELFPDANAWVNTSGDVDVIDYQPVDAKRTPYELYLVERPFFNEEYLFYVIVFADSNQRGRNFSYVRPDGAYYEHLMERKANGEDLPWFNTRLNKRHPKFAIQPEESASNGYGHQHKGKRRATPVNLFGTHHPGGVNPATGNNYTIPNGACPAMGGDYGAAYYGAAWPNNYQEITPLCDAVMVDIKAFINLDGADWNDTGKYLANATVNGQQNVGDHDSDGNPQTRGYVDVPGQYGAYTDPYLLNKGTKNPEAFTATGTQSKYYVESQEAVSAKESLPFTPGL
;
A
#
# COMPACT_ATOMS: atom_id res chain seq x y z
N MET A 1 50.30 36.51 -25.15
CA MET A 1 49.27 36.41 -26.20
C MET A 1 49.56 35.19 -27.06
N PHE A 2 48.89 34.06 -26.81
CA PHE A 2 48.86 32.93 -27.73
C PHE A 2 47.48 32.28 -27.62
N LYS A 3 46.70 32.31 -28.71
CA LYS A 3 45.43 31.59 -28.86
C LYS A 3 45.70 30.31 -29.65
N LYS A 4 45.18 29.18 -29.14
CA LYS A 4 45.18 27.87 -29.78
C LYS A 4 43.74 27.54 -30.17
N LEU A 5 43.52 27.24 -31.45
CA LEU A 5 42.29 26.67 -32.02
C LEU A 5 42.45 25.15 -32.03
N VAL A 6 41.40 24.40 -31.67
CA VAL A 6 41.36 22.94 -31.66
C VAL A 6 40.52 22.42 -32.83
N PHE A 7 40.96 21.27 -33.36
CA PHE A 7 40.47 20.53 -34.52
C PHE A 7 39.07 19.93 -34.36
N THR A 8 38.38 19.81 -35.51
CA THR A 8 37.25 18.90 -35.77
C THR A 8 37.59 17.98 -36.95
N THR A 9 37.42 16.68 -36.75
CA THR A 9 37.30 15.61 -37.77
C THR A 9 36.29 14.61 -37.21
N GLY A 10 35.41 13.90 -37.91
CA GLY A 10 35.22 13.63 -39.33
C GLY A 10 34.09 12.58 -39.45
N LEU A 11 33.42 12.55 -40.59
CA LEU A 11 32.21 11.80 -40.91
C LEU A 11 32.42 10.28 -41.08
N ALA A 12 31.45 9.51 -40.56
CA ALA A 12 30.67 8.41 -41.14
C ALA A 12 31.32 7.23 -41.90
N VAL A 13 30.91 5.99 -41.53
CA VAL A 13 30.47 4.93 -42.48
C VAL A 13 29.36 4.08 -41.83
N CYS A 14 28.16 4.11 -42.43
CA CYS A 14 27.11 3.10 -42.28
C CYS A 14 27.02 2.28 -43.57
N ALA A 15 26.89 0.94 -43.47
CA ALA A 15 26.33 0.05 -44.49
C ALA A 15 25.93 -1.28 -43.77
N ALA A 16 24.64 -1.50 -43.50
CA ALA A 16 23.66 -2.31 -44.28
C ALA A 16 23.81 -3.83 -44.03
N ALA A 17 22.80 -4.67 -43.75
CA ALA A 17 21.34 -4.63 -43.58
C ALA A 17 20.97 -5.93 -42.78
N SER A 18 19.89 -6.07 -41.99
CA SER A 18 18.51 -6.29 -42.48
C SER A 18 17.54 -6.57 -41.30
N THR A 19 16.31 -6.09 -41.49
CA THR A 19 14.99 -6.54 -40.95
C THR A 19 14.62 -6.35 -39.46
N SER A 20 13.82 -5.28 -39.27
CA SER A 20 12.51 -5.23 -38.57
C SER A 20 12.43 -5.51 -37.07
N ALA A 21 12.52 -4.44 -36.26
CA ALA A 21 11.63 -4.13 -35.12
C ALA A 21 12.16 -2.92 -34.31
N PHE A 22 12.42 -1.78 -34.95
CA PHE A 22 12.78 -0.54 -34.24
C PHE A 22 12.46 0.67 -35.12
N ALA A 23 11.24 1.19 -35.01
CA ALA A 23 10.83 2.52 -35.44
C ALA A 23 9.38 2.71 -34.95
N GLY A 24 9.02 3.67 -34.11
CA GLY A 24 9.73 4.88 -33.73
C GLY A 24 9.26 5.44 -32.39
N GLY A 25 10.16 6.23 -31.81
CA GLY A 25 10.04 6.83 -30.49
C GLY A 25 11.45 6.97 -29.93
N ASP A 26 12.13 8.05 -30.29
CA ASP A 26 13.50 8.45 -29.95
C ASP A 26 14.15 7.72 -28.77
N CYS A 27 15.27 7.04 -29.02
CA CYS A 27 16.31 6.86 -28.01
C CYS A 27 17.00 8.20 -27.77
N GLY A 28 16.27 9.10 -27.11
CA GLY A 28 16.77 10.37 -26.59
C GLY A 28 17.71 10.08 -25.43
N ASP A 29 18.94 10.52 -25.59
CA ASP A 29 19.99 10.65 -24.57
C ASP A 29 19.41 11.11 -23.21
N LEU A 30 19.25 10.15 -22.28
CA LEU A 30 18.77 10.37 -20.90
C LEU A 30 19.75 11.18 -20.04
N SER A 31 20.87 11.65 -20.60
CA SER A 31 21.89 12.39 -19.86
C SER A 31 21.86 13.91 -20.06
N SER A 32 21.00 14.45 -20.94
CA SER A 32 21.14 15.85 -21.38
C SER A 32 19.86 16.71 -21.41
N ALA A 33 18.82 16.39 -20.63
CA ALA A 33 17.70 17.32 -20.43
C ALA A 33 17.11 17.25 -19.02
N GLY A 34 17.09 18.39 -18.32
CA GLY A 34 16.28 18.62 -17.12
C GLY A 34 14.78 18.64 -17.45
N GLN A 35 14.28 17.53 -18.00
CA GLN A 35 12.86 17.35 -18.23
C GLN A 35 12.17 17.12 -16.89
N ASN A 36 11.17 17.94 -16.63
CA ASN A 36 10.29 17.78 -15.49
C ASN A 36 9.50 16.48 -15.67
N LEU A 37 9.84 15.43 -14.93
CA LEU A 37 9.17 14.13 -15.01
C LEU A 37 7.66 14.20 -14.71
N SER A 38 7.15 15.33 -14.20
CA SER A 38 5.72 15.57 -14.02
C SER A 38 4.94 15.86 -15.31
N SER A 39 5.62 16.14 -16.43
CA SER A 39 4.96 16.43 -17.72
C SER A 39 4.90 15.24 -18.68
N LEU A 40 5.46 14.09 -18.29
CA LEU A 40 5.41 12.88 -19.11
C LEU A 40 4.12 12.12 -18.80
N ASN A 41 3.43 11.72 -19.87
CA ASN A 41 2.28 10.85 -19.77
C ASN A 41 2.70 9.52 -19.09
N PRO A 42 2.14 9.15 -17.91
CA PRO A 42 2.59 7.97 -17.17
C PRO A 42 2.19 6.64 -17.83
N TYR A 43 1.35 6.67 -18.87
CA TYR A 43 0.90 5.48 -19.59
C TYR A 43 1.93 5.08 -20.66
N TYR A 44 2.63 3.98 -20.43
CA TYR A 44 3.38 3.29 -21.49
C TYR A 44 2.64 2.02 -21.89
N TYR A 45 2.06 2.03 -23.09
CA TYR A 45 1.61 0.83 -23.77
C TYR A 45 2.80 0.28 -24.55
N ASN A 46 3.46 -0.76 -24.03
CA ASN A 46 4.37 -1.55 -24.86
C ASN A 46 3.53 -2.57 -25.65
N GLY A 47 4.01 -3.04 -26.81
CA GLY A 47 3.64 -4.34 -27.36
C GLY A 47 2.18 -4.71 -27.69
N GLY A 48 1.26 -3.77 -27.97
CA GLY A 48 -0.13 -4.07 -28.35
C GLY A 48 -0.68 -3.22 -29.50
N ASP A 49 -1.87 -3.57 -29.99
CA ASP A 49 -2.65 -2.71 -30.88
C ASP A 49 -3.22 -1.48 -30.13
N GLU A 50 -3.96 -0.61 -30.83
CA GLU A 50 -4.59 0.59 -30.23
C GLU A 50 -5.57 0.29 -29.09
N ASN A 51 -5.95 -0.98 -28.90
CA ASN A 51 -6.82 -1.45 -27.83
C ASN A 51 -6.05 -2.06 -26.65
N GLY A 52 -4.71 -2.04 -26.69
CA GLY A 52 -3.87 -2.57 -25.62
C GLY A 52 -3.93 -4.09 -25.52
N VAL A 53 -4.06 -4.80 -26.65
CA VAL A 53 -4.08 -6.26 -26.70
C VAL A 53 -2.93 -6.76 -27.57
N THR A 54 -2.27 -7.83 -27.15
CA THR A 54 -1.26 -8.53 -27.97
C THR A 54 -1.92 -9.32 -29.10
N ASP A 55 -1.15 -9.74 -30.11
CA ASP A 55 -1.63 -10.61 -31.19
C ASP A 55 -2.22 -11.95 -30.68
N SER A 56 -1.86 -12.37 -29.45
CA SER A 56 -2.36 -13.56 -28.76
C SER A 56 -3.62 -13.32 -27.92
N GLY A 57 -4.23 -12.12 -28.00
CA GLY A 57 -5.41 -11.74 -27.22
C GLY A 57 -5.14 -11.53 -25.73
N ILE A 58 -3.88 -11.60 -25.31
CA ILE A 58 -3.48 -11.29 -23.95
C ILE A 58 -3.60 -9.77 -23.80
N PRO A 59 -4.36 -9.27 -22.82
CA PRO A 59 -4.37 -7.85 -22.51
C PRO A 59 -2.94 -7.41 -22.26
N HIS A 60 -2.44 -6.47 -23.06
CA HIS A 60 -1.19 -5.80 -22.74
C HIS A 60 -1.48 -4.85 -21.58
N LEU A 61 -1.26 -5.36 -20.38
CA LEU A 61 -1.58 -4.66 -19.16
C LEU A 61 -0.76 -3.36 -19.12
N PRO A 62 -1.42 -2.20 -18.89
CA PRO A 62 -0.73 -0.92 -18.89
C PRO A 62 0.41 -0.92 -17.88
N ALA A 63 1.57 -0.42 -18.29
CA ALA A 63 2.70 -0.23 -17.39
C ALA A 63 2.62 1.17 -16.78
N PHE A 64 2.43 1.23 -15.46
CA PHE A 64 2.37 2.50 -14.73
C PHE A 64 3.65 2.70 -13.94
N TYR A 65 4.27 3.85 -14.12
CA TYR A 65 5.47 4.24 -13.38
C TYR A 65 5.17 5.49 -12.58
N GLY A 66 5.43 5.42 -11.28
CA GLY A 66 5.31 6.53 -10.35
C GLY A 66 6.57 6.67 -9.52
N HIS A 67 6.87 7.88 -9.07
CA HIS A 67 7.86 8.09 -8.03
C HIS A 67 7.40 9.21 -7.11
N MET A 68 7.91 9.17 -5.88
CA MET A 68 7.69 10.21 -4.88
C MET A 68 8.98 10.44 -4.11
N GLN A 69 9.11 11.62 -3.52
CA GLN A 69 10.27 12.01 -2.73
C GLN A 69 9.79 12.67 -1.44
N THR A 70 10.25 12.16 -0.30
CA THR A 70 10.11 12.83 0.99
C THR A 70 11.50 13.02 1.57
N ASN A 71 11.86 14.25 1.96
CA ASN A 71 13.15 14.60 2.55
C ASN A 71 14.39 14.10 1.77
N ASN A 72 14.39 14.25 0.43
CA ASN A 72 15.46 13.76 -0.48
C ASN A 72 15.61 12.24 -0.62
N THR A 73 14.67 11.46 -0.08
CA THR A 73 14.63 10.02 -0.31
C THR A 73 13.58 9.67 -1.34
N TYR A 74 13.99 8.98 -2.40
CA TYR A 74 13.13 8.60 -3.52
C TYR A 74 12.58 7.18 -3.36
N ARG A 75 11.31 7.01 -3.73
CA ARG A 75 10.62 5.71 -3.78
C ARG A 75 9.94 5.58 -5.12
N PHE A 76 10.03 4.40 -5.72
CA PHE A 76 9.58 4.11 -7.07
C PHE A 76 8.46 3.08 -7.00
N PHE A 77 7.39 3.36 -7.75
CA PHE A 77 6.23 2.51 -7.91
C PHE A 77 6.20 2.07 -9.35
N ASN A 78 6.01 0.78 -9.55
CA ASN A 78 5.76 0.25 -10.87
C ASN A 78 4.62 -0.77 -10.79
N VAL A 79 3.63 -0.61 -11.65
CA VAL A 79 2.63 -1.63 -11.93
C VAL A 79 2.86 -2.16 -13.33
N ASN A 80 3.32 -3.41 -13.45
CA ASN A 80 3.37 -4.14 -14.72
C ASN A 80 2.56 -5.42 -14.57
N GLU A 81 1.85 -5.85 -15.60
CA GLU A 81 1.19 -7.17 -15.62
C GLU A 81 0.30 -7.45 -14.39
N MET A 82 -0.36 -6.41 -13.84
CA MET A 82 -1.15 -6.48 -12.59
C MET A 82 -0.32 -6.84 -11.35
N VAL A 83 0.99 -6.62 -11.37
CA VAL A 83 1.88 -6.71 -10.21
C VAL A 83 2.30 -5.31 -9.82
N GLY A 84 1.87 -4.88 -8.63
CA GLY A 84 2.36 -3.66 -7.99
C GLY A 84 3.71 -3.93 -7.33
N THR A 85 4.70 -3.11 -7.62
CA THR A 85 6.03 -3.17 -7.01
C THR A 85 6.41 -1.82 -6.43
N MET A 86 7.03 -1.86 -5.25
CA MET A 86 7.56 -0.68 -4.57
C MET A 86 9.01 -0.93 -4.20
N ILE A 87 9.90 -0.09 -4.72
CA ILE A 87 11.33 -0.16 -4.44
C ILE A 87 11.80 1.25 -4.10
N GLY A 88 12.53 1.39 -3.00
CA GLY A 88 13.07 2.68 -2.58
C GLY A 88 14.17 2.56 -1.55
N GLU A 89 14.10 3.42 -0.54
CA GLU A 89 15.03 3.47 0.59
C GLU A 89 15.38 2.09 1.14
N GLY A 90 16.69 1.83 1.26
CA GLY A 90 17.19 0.52 1.69
C GLY A 90 16.65 0.09 3.06
N LYS A 91 16.55 1.02 4.01
CA LYS A 91 15.88 0.84 5.32
C LYS A 91 15.21 2.14 5.72
N HIS A 92 13.94 2.09 6.06
CA HIS A 92 13.22 3.28 6.53
C HIS A 92 12.68 3.08 7.95
N GLY A 93 12.89 4.09 8.80
CA GLY A 93 12.42 4.11 10.19
C GLY A 93 10.91 4.33 10.29
N MET A 94 10.29 3.71 11.30
CA MET A 94 8.84 3.67 11.49
C MET A 94 8.44 4.19 12.87
N TRP A 95 7.29 4.85 12.95
CA TRP A 95 6.71 5.35 14.19
C TRP A 95 5.57 4.47 14.65
N ARG A 96 5.60 4.08 15.93
CA ARG A 96 4.50 3.33 16.53
C ARG A 96 3.28 4.23 16.76
N TYR A 97 2.11 3.72 16.37
CA TYR A 97 0.80 4.26 16.70
C TYR A 97 -0.17 3.13 17.04
N GLN A 98 -1.38 3.47 17.48
CA GLN A 98 -2.46 2.50 17.65
C GLN A 98 -3.82 3.20 17.59
N ASP A 99 -4.69 2.76 16.69
CA ASP A 99 -6.07 3.25 16.63
C ASP A 99 -6.84 2.83 17.90
N ASN A 100 -7.76 3.69 18.34
CA ASN A 100 -8.50 3.54 19.60
C ASN A 100 -9.91 2.93 19.43
N GLY A 101 -10.27 2.52 18.20
CA GLY A 101 -11.60 2.02 17.86
C GLY A 101 -12.64 3.10 17.59
N THR A 102 -12.23 4.35 17.36
CA THR A 102 -13.12 5.45 16.97
C THR A 102 -12.80 6.00 15.58
N VAL A 103 -13.78 6.72 15.04
CA VAL A 103 -13.70 7.54 13.84
C VAL A 103 -13.95 8.97 14.25
N ARG A 104 -13.08 9.89 13.85
CA ARG A 104 -13.34 11.32 13.99
C ARG A 104 -14.20 11.79 12.83
N GLU A 105 -15.36 12.35 13.15
CA GLU A 105 -16.27 12.97 12.19
C GLU A 105 -16.23 14.48 12.39
N TYR A 106 -15.70 15.20 11.41
CA TYR A 106 -15.61 16.66 11.38
C TYR A 106 -16.93 17.28 10.91
N LEU A 107 -17.26 18.45 11.43
CA LEU A 107 -18.35 19.27 10.90
C LEU A 107 -18.03 19.67 9.46
N LYS A 108 -18.91 19.30 8.52
CA LYS A 108 -18.80 19.67 7.10
C LYS A 108 -18.82 21.18 6.96
N ASN A 109 -18.09 21.70 5.97
CA ASN A 109 -18.14 23.11 5.64
C ASN A 109 -19.59 23.56 5.32
N GLY A 110 -20.08 24.59 6.01
CA GLY A 110 -21.47 25.08 5.89
C GLY A 110 -22.54 24.20 6.57
N GLY A 111 -22.15 23.12 7.25
CA GLY A 111 -23.06 22.26 8.02
C GLY A 111 -23.53 22.93 9.32
N THR A 112 -24.69 22.50 9.82
CA THR A 112 -25.18 22.91 11.15
C THR A 112 -24.58 22.01 12.23
N GLY A 113 -23.74 22.59 13.10
CA GLY A 113 -23.13 21.87 14.21
C GLY A 113 -24.15 21.45 15.26
N LEU A 114 -23.94 20.28 15.86
CA LEU A 114 -24.65 19.86 17.07
C LEU A 114 -24.25 20.75 18.24
N PRO A 115 -25.18 21.12 19.14
CA PRO A 115 -24.83 21.91 20.32
C PRO A 115 -23.84 21.14 21.20
N ALA A 116 -22.94 21.84 21.89
CA ALA A 116 -21.92 21.22 22.75
C ALA A 116 -22.51 20.31 23.83
N SER A 117 -23.73 20.61 24.31
CA SER A 117 -24.48 19.80 25.27
C SER A 117 -24.87 18.40 24.75
N ALA A 118 -24.87 18.18 23.43
CA ALA A 118 -25.15 16.87 22.83
C ALA A 118 -23.97 15.90 22.92
N LEU A 119 -22.77 16.36 23.35
CA LEU A 119 -21.55 15.54 23.36
C LEU A 119 -21.70 14.22 24.14
N SER A 120 -22.44 14.21 25.24
CA SER A 120 -22.65 13.00 26.04
C SER A 120 -23.62 11.99 25.41
N SER A 121 -24.42 12.39 24.43
CA SER A 121 -25.40 11.54 23.74
C SER A 121 -24.98 11.14 22.33
N VAL A 122 -23.81 11.58 21.84
CA VAL A 122 -23.40 11.26 20.45
C VAL A 122 -23.06 9.78 20.24
N GLN A 123 -22.79 9.00 21.30
CA GLN A 123 -22.55 7.56 21.15
C GLN A 123 -23.85 6.76 21.04
N ASP A 124 -24.90 7.22 21.71
CA ASP A 124 -26.25 6.63 21.71
C ASP A 124 -27.29 7.69 21.30
N PRO A 125 -27.26 8.15 20.04
CA PRO A 125 -28.08 9.26 19.61
C PRO A 125 -29.56 8.88 19.49
N ASP A 126 -30.44 9.84 19.75
CA ASP A 126 -31.82 9.75 19.27
C ASP A 126 -31.89 9.90 17.74
N ALA A 127 -33.06 9.65 17.15
CA ALA A 127 -33.23 9.69 15.69
C ALA A 127 -32.90 11.06 15.07
N ALA A 128 -33.13 12.16 15.80
CA ALA A 128 -32.84 13.51 15.31
C ALA A 128 -31.33 13.80 15.33
N THR A 129 -30.65 13.41 16.40
CA THR A 129 -29.19 13.53 16.54
C THR A 129 -28.47 12.66 15.52
N LEU A 130 -28.93 11.42 15.31
CA LEU A 130 -28.37 10.53 14.29
C LEU A 130 -28.50 11.14 12.89
N ALA A 131 -29.68 11.65 12.54
CA ALA A 131 -29.90 12.31 11.25
C ALA A 131 -28.99 13.54 11.07
N ALA A 132 -28.77 14.32 12.14
CA ALA A 132 -27.84 15.45 12.11
C ALA A 132 -26.37 15.01 11.95
N LEU A 133 -25.95 13.93 12.62
CA LEU A 133 -24.61 13.34 12.47
C LEU A 133 -24.35 12.85 11.04
N GLU A 134 -25.34 12.21 10.40
CA GLU A 134 -25.26 11.74 9.02
C GLU A 134 -25.23 12.89 8.02
N ALA A 135 -26.07 13.90 8.23
CA ALA A 135 -26.18 15.04 7.33
C ALA A 135 -24.98 15.99 7.43
N ASN A 136 -24.53 16.33 8.63
CA ASN A 136 -23.65 17.48 8.86
C ASN A 136 -22.20 17.11 9.22
N TYR A 137 -21.91 15.85 9.57
CA TYR A 137 -20.56 15.43 9.95
C TYR A 137 -19.97 14.40 8.99
N THR A 138 -18.66 14.46 8.74
CA THR A 138 -17.92 13.56 7.84
C THR A 138 -16.53 13.24 8.37
N HIS A 139 -16.07 12.01 8.18
CA HIS A 139 -14.71 11.57 8.52
C HIS A 139 -13.64 12.10 7.57
N HIS A 140 -14.05 12.48 6.35
CA HIS A 140 -13.17 13.05 5.33
C HIS A 140 -13.94 14.09 4.51
N ASP A 141 -13.40 15.31 4.41
CA ASP A 141 -13.93 16.40 3.56
C ASP A 141 -12.83 16.90 2.62
N PRO A 142 -12.62 16.24 1.46
CA PRO A 142 -11.55 16.61 0.54
C PRO A 142 -11.74 18.02 -0.06
N ALA A 143 -12.96 18.55 -0.10
CA ALA A 143 -13.21 19.92 -0.57
C ALA A 143 -12.81 20.96 0.48
N GLY A 144 -12.99 20.62 1.76
CA GLY A 144 -12.59 21.42 2.90
C GLY A 144 -11.09 21.40 3.19
N SER A 145 -10.38 20.32 2.79
CA SER A 145 -8.93 20.17 2.93
C SER A 145 -8.46 20.47 4.37
N TRP A 146 -7.25 20.98 4.54
CA TRP A 146 -6.67 21.47 5.80
C TRP A 146 -7.59 22.43 6.56
N GLY A 147 -8.44 23.20 5.87
CA GLY A 147 -9.30 24.22 6.49
C GLY A 147 -10.42 23.65 7.37
N THR A 148 -10.78 22.38 7.17
CA THR A 148 -11.84 21.69 7.92
C THR A 148 -11.30 20.74 8.98
N TYR A 149 -10.00 20.43 8.95
CA TYR A 149 -9.35 19.69 10.02
C TYR A 149 -9.39 20.48 11.34
N ARG A 150 -9.60 19.76 12.44
CA ARG A 150 -9.69 20.30 13.79
C ARG A 150 -8.92 19.39 14.73
N ALA A 151 -7.95 19.98 15.44
CA ALA A 151 -7.04 19.24 16.29
C ALA A 151 -7.69 18.85 17.62
N ASP A 152 -7.06 17.93 18.35
CA ASP A 152 -7.38 17.69 19.76
C ASP A 152 -7.30 19.01 20.56
N GLY A 153 -8.37 19.33 21.28
CA GLY A 153 -8.53 20.61 21.99
C GLY A 153 -9.54 21.56 21.34
N ASP A 154 -9.79 21.42 20.03
CA ASP A 154 -10.71 22.30 19.28
C ASP A 154 -12.11 21.66 19.09
N GLN A 155 -12.52 20.74 19.98
CA GLN A 155 -13.75 19.96 19.84
C GLN A 155 -15.01 20.84 19.85
N VAL A 156 -14.99 21.90 20.64
CA VAL A 156 -16.09 22.86 20.77
C VAL A 156 -15.67 24.16 20.10
N ASN A 157 -16.51 24.66 19.20
CA ASN A 157 -16.39 26.01 18.70
C ASN A 157 -17.08 26.95 19.70
N ASP A 158 -16.26 27.71 20.43
CA ASP A 158 -16.75 28.85 21.21
C ASP A 158 -17.05 29.99 20.23
N ASN A 159 -18.34 30.25 20.01
CA ASN A 159 -18.78 31.29 19.08
C ASN A 159 -18.48 32.72 19.58
N GLY A 160 -17.80 32.86 20.72
CA GLY A 160 -17.43 34.13 21.34
C GLY A 160 -18.64 34.90 21.87
N THR A 161 -19.80 34.24 21.97
CA THR A 161 -21.00 34.80 22.59
C THR A 161 -20.99 34.52 24.09
N SER A 162 -21.71 35.33 24.87
CA SER A 162 -21.84 35.10 26.32
C SER A 162 -22.74 33.91 26.68
N ASP A 163 -23.31 33.24 25.68
CA ASP A 163 -24.26 32.15 25.87
C ASP A 163 -23.67 30.82 25.37
N PRO A 164 -23.25 29.93 26.28
CA PRO A 164 -22.74 28.60 25.93
C PRO A 164 -23.73 27.73 25.15
N SER A 165 -25.01 28.12 25.04
CA SER A 165 -25.97 27.44 24.16
C SER A 165 -25.69 27.63 22.67
N ASP A 166 -24.89 28.64 22.31
CA ASP A 166 -24.47 28.89 20.93
C ASP A 166 -23.24 28.06 20.53
N ASP A 167 -22.58 27.39 21.48
CA ASP A 167 -21.41 26.56 21.24
C ASP A 167 -21.81 25.28 20.52
N TYR A 168 -21.03 24.90 19.51
CA TYR A 168 -21.28 23.69 18.72
C TYR A 168 -20.04 22.82 18.59
N LEU A 169 -20.27 21.54 18.30
CA LEU A 169 -19.22 20.54 18.12
C LEU A 169 -18.58 20.70 16.74
N ASN A 170 -17.29 21.06 16.70
CA ASN A 170 -16.47 21.08 15.48
C ASN A 170 -16.18 19.67 14.96
N TYR A 171 -16.11 18.69 15.86
CA TYR A 171 -16.00 17.29 15.53
C TYR A 171 -16.61 16.42 16.64
N VAL A 172 -16.92 15.18 16.30
CA VAL A 172 -17.30 14.13 17.23
C VAL A 172 -16.46 12.89 16.96
N ASP A 173 -16.05 12.20 18.02
CA ASP A 173 -15.37 10.90 17.88
C ASP A 173 -16.40 9.80 18.17
N LEU A 174 -16.74 9.00 17.17
CA LEU A 174 -17.75 7.94 17.27
C LEU A 174 -17.06 6.58 17.33
N ALA A 175 -17.49 5.69 18.21
CA ALA A 175 -17.02 4.30 18.18
C ALA A 175 -17.36 3.66 16.83
N ILE A 176 -16.54 2.73 16.33
CA ILE A 176 -16.83 2.06 15.04
C ILE A 176 -18.15 1.27 15.06
N SER A 177 -18.66 0.92 16.25
CA SER A 177 -19.97 0.29 16.45
C SER A 177 -21.15 1.27 16.48
N HIS A 178 -20.92 2.55 16.22
CA HIS A 178 -21.96 3.56 16.28
C HIS A 178 -22.96 3.40 15.12
N ALA A 179 -24.26 3.63 15.41
CA ALA A 179 -25.38 3.41 14.48
C ALA A 179 -25.26 4.09 13.10
N LYS A 180 -24.49 5.18 13.01
CA LYS A 180 -24.13 5.86 11.74
C LYS A 180 -23.45 4.91 10.73
N TYR A 181 -22.86 3.79 11.19
CA TYR A 181 -22.12 2.85 10.36
C TYR A 181 -22.95 1.61 9.95
N ASP A 182 -24.09 1.35 10.59
CA ASP A 182 -24.87 0.10 10.44
C ASP A 182 -25.39 -0.16 9.02
N ASN A 183 -25.83 0.90 8.34
CA ASN A 183 -26.50 0.82 7.04
C ASN A 183 -25.57 1.05 5.84
N LYS A 184 -24.25 1.07 6.04
CA LYS A 184 -23.30 1.38 4.97
C LYS A 184 -23.00 0.17 4.08
N PRO A 185 -22.74 0.37 2.78
CA PRO A 185 -22.27 -0.69 1.87
C PRO A 185 -20.98 -1.34 2.39
N GLY A 186 -21.09 -2.58 2.89
CA GLY A 186 -20.03 -3.28 3.62
C GLY A 186 -20.47 -3.80 4.99
N GLY A 187 -21.63 -3.35 5.49
CA GLY A 187 -22.12 -3.62 6.84
C GLY A 187 -21.44 -2.73 7.89
N GLY A 188 -22.11 -2.49 9.02
CA GLY A 188 -21.48 -1.84 10.18
C GLY A 188 -20.34 -2.68 10.79
N TYR A 189 -19.68 -2.14 11.81
CA TYR A 189 -18.53 -2.78 12.46
C TYR A 189 -18.91 -3.51 13.77
N ASP A 190 -20.19 -3.80 13.97
CA ASP A 190 -20.69 -4.40 15.22
C ASP A 190 -19.96 -5.69 15.60
N ASN A 191 -19.70 -6.54 14.62
CA ASN A 191 -19.01 -7.82 14.79
C ASN A 191 -17.51 -7.75 14.48
N HIS A 192 -16.94 -6.54 14.39
CA HIS A 192 -15.52 -6.35 14.08
C HIS A 192 -14.63 -6.98 15.16
N VAL A 193 -13.47 -7.52 14.78
CA VAL A 193 -12.52 -8.09 15.74
C VAL A 193 -11.92 -6.98 16.61
N PRO A 194 -11.57 -7.22 17.89
CA PRO A 194 -10.96 -6.18 18.70
C PRO A 194 -9.75 -5.54 18.02
N ILE A 195 -9.76 -4.20 17.92
CA ILE A 195 -8.65 -3.37 17.47
C ILE A 195 -7.69 -3.23 18.64
N ASP A 196 -6.73 -4.14 18.70
CA ASP A 196 -5.84 -4.28 19.84
C ASP A 196 -4.35 -4.29 19.47
N LEU A 197 -4.01 -4.30 18.18
CA LEU A 197 -2.62 -4.28 17.72
C LEU A 197 -2.20 -2.86 17.32
N PRO A 198 -0.97 -2.43 17.69
CA PRO A 198 -0.40 -1.20 17.18
C PRO A 198 0.08 -1.38 15.74
N GLY A 199 0.02 -0.28 14.98
CA GLY A 199 0.70 -0.14 13.71
C GLY A 199 2.05 0.56 13.88
N TRP A 200 2.91 0.40 12.89
CA TRP A 200 4.15 1.16 12.75
C TRP A 200 4.17 1.77 11.37
N TYR A 201 4.26 3.09 11.29
CA TYR A 201 4.06 3.80 10.02
C TYR A 201 5.20 4.74 9.66
N CYS A 202 5.33 5.03 8.37
CA CYS A 202 5.96 6.27 7.91
C CYS A 202 5.07 6.96 6.89
N THR A 203 5.27 8.27 6.79
CA THR A 203 4.73 9.06 5.70
C THR A 203 5.54 8.83 4.44
N MET A 204 4.87 8.42 3.36
CA MET A 204 5.54 8.26 2.07
C MET A 204 5.51 9.54 1.24
N SER A 205 4.35 10.18 1.13
CA SER A 205 4.12 11.39 0.32
C SER A 205 2.73 11.98 0.57
N GLY A 206 2.61 13.30 0.37
CA GLY A 206 1.33 14.03 0.39
C GLY A 206 0.53 13.97 -0.91
N PRO A 207 -0.59 14.71 -1.01
CA PRO A 207 -1.48 14.70 -2.17
C PRO A 207 -0.86 15.30 -3.44
N GLU A 208 0.30 15.95 -3.36
CA GLU A 208 0.90 16.75 -4.43
C GLU A 208 1.70 15.96 -5.48
N TYR A 209 1.68 14.62 -5.47
CA TYR A 209 2.50 13.78 -6.36
C TYR A 209 1.65 13.13 -7.47
N PRO A 210 1.37 13.83 -8.60
CA PRO A 210 0.44 13.36 -9.63
C PRO A 210 0.86 12.02 -10.26
N ASN A 211 2.17 11.79 -10.43
CA ASN A 211 2.70 10.57 -11.04
C ASN A 211 2.47 9.33 -10.15
N ALA A 212 2.65 9.47 -8.85
CA ALA A 212 2.32 8.40 -7.90
C ALA A 212 0.81 8.21 -7.80
N ARG A 213 0.04 9.30 -7.81
CA ARG A 213 -1.43 9.27 -7.67
C ARG A 213 -2.10 8.42 -8.75
N ALA A 214 -1.67 8.52 -10.02
CA ALA A 214 -2.25 7.72 -11.10
C ALA A 214 -1.98 6.22 -10.92
N ALA A 215 -0.73 5.84 -10.65
CA ALA A 215 -0.36 4.44 -10.40
C ALA A 215 -1.09 3.87 -9.17
N MET A 216 -1.25 4.68 -8.12
CA MET A 216 -1.94 4.28 -6.90
C MET A 216 -3.45 4.15 -7.07
N ARG A 217 -4.09 5.08 -7.78
CA ARG A 217 -5.52 4.97 -8.12
C ARG A 217 -5.80 3.74 -8.97
N PHE A 218 -4.92 3.42 -9.92
CA PHE A 218 -5.02 2.17 -10.66
C PHE A 218 -4.91 0.98 -9.70
N ALA A 219 -3.88 0.92 -8.86
CA ALA A 219 -3.68 -0.18 -7.93
C ALA A 219 -4.86 -0.38 -6.98
N PHE A 220 -5.42 0.71 -6.41
CA PHE A 220 -6.57 0.65 -5.50
C PHE A 220 -7.90 0.30 -6.18
N ALA A 221 -7.99 0.41 -7.50
CA ALA A 221 -9.19 0.01 -8.25
C ALA A 221 -9.26 -1.50 -8.53
N GLN A 222 -8.16 -2.24 -8.31
CA GLN A 222 -8.10 -3.68 -8.61
C GLN A 222 -8.62 -4.55 -7.44
N ASP A 223 -8.97 -5.81 -7.73
CA ASP A 223 -9.60 -6.72 -6.76
C ASP A 223 -8.69 -7.14 -5.59
N GLY A 224 -7.37 -7.11 -5.81
CA GLY A 224 -6.36 -7.31 -4.78
C GLY A 224 -6.21 -6.13 -3.81
N ALA A 225 -6.82 -4.98 -4.12
CA ALA A 225 -6.90 -3.86 -3.19
C ALA A 225 -7.98 -4.08 -2.13
N ASN A 226 -7.86 -3.36 -1.02
CA ASN A 226 -8.76 -3.38 0.13
C ASN A 226 -8.92 -4.78 0.77
N GLN A 227 -7.93 -5.65 0.55
CA GLN A 227 -7.83 -6.97 1.16
C GLN A 227 -7.00 -6.90 2.46
N VAL A 228 -7.68 -6.67 3.58
CA VAL A 228 -7.03 -6.56 4.89
C VAL A 228 -6.89 -7.93 5.56
N GLY A 229 -5.66 -8.31 5.91
CA GLY A 229 -5.33 -9.56 6.60
C GLY A 229 -5.71 -9.56 8.08
N PRO A 230 -5.66 -10.73 8.76
CA PRO A 230 -6.06 -10.85 10.16
C PRO A 230 -5.35 -9.91 11.15
N LEU A 231 -4.07 -9.57 10.94
CA LEU A 231 -3.38 -8.62 11.82
C LEU A 231 -3.78 -7.19 11.51
N GLY A 232 -3.95 -6.85 10.23
CA GLY A 232 -4.45 -5.55 9.78
C GLY A 232 -5.84 -5.23 10.33
N LYS A 233 -6.75 -6.22 10.36
CA LYS A 233 -8.08 -6.04 10.97
C LYS A 233 -8.00 -5.75 12.47
N ARG A 234 -7.11 -6.45 13.18
CA ARG A 234 -6.82 -6.18 14.59
C ARG A 234 -6.08 -4.86 14.84
N ALA A 235 -5.58 -4.21 13.80
CA ALA A 235 -5.05 -2.85 13.85
C ALA A 235 -6.04 -1.80 13.31
N GLY A 236 -7.26 -2.21 12.90
CA GLY A 236 -8.31 -1.33 12.41
C GLY A 236 -8.15 -0.89 10.95
N LEU A 237 -7.25 -1.49 10.19
CA LEU A 237 -6.96 -1.07 8.80
C LEU A 237 -8.15 -1.26 7.84
N ASP A 238 -9.16 -2.04 8.22
CA ASP A 238 -10.39 -2.25 7.46
C ASP A 238 -11.54 -1.30 7.85
N VAL A 239 -11.31 -0.36 8.78
CA VAL A 239 -12.25 0.72 9.08
C VAL A 239 -12.14 1.80 8.00
N LYS A 240 -13.05 1.76 7.03
CA LYS A 240 -13.00 2.58 5.80
C LYS A 240 -13.02 4.09 6.06
N GLU A 241 -13.65 4.50 7.15
CA GLU A 241 -13.68 5.90 7.56
C GLU A 241 -12.31 6.41 8.02
N ASN A 242 -11.45 5.51 8.49
CA ASN A 242 -10.08 5.84 8.90
C ASN A 242 -9.07 5.55 7.79
N TYR A 243 -9.32 4.56 6.93
CA TYR A 243 -8.43 4.12 5.85
C TYR A 243 -9.22 4.03 4.54
N LEU A 244 -9.00 4.99 3.63
CA LEU A 244 -9.74 5.09 2.37
C LEU A 244 -9.45 3.89 1.47
N ASN A 245 -8.16 3.53 1.39
CA ASN A 245 -7.70 2.40 0.60
C ASN A 245 -6.52 1.69 1.27
N VAL A 246 -6.43 0.38 1.06
CA VAL A 246 -5.35 -0.46 1.59
C VAL A 246 -4.84 -1.42 0.53
N LEU A 247 -3.52 -1.59 0.43
CA LEU A 247 -2.87 -2.65 -0.34
C LEU A 247 -2.00 -3.47 0.60
N ARG A 248 -2.29 -4.77 0.70
CA ARG A 248 -1.48 -5.70 1.48
C ARG A 248 -0.28 -6.15 0.67
N LEU A 249 0.91 -5.83 1.16
CA LEU A 249 2.15 -6.08 0.43
C LEU A 249 2.91 -7.28 0.99
N GLU A 250 3.69 -7.91 0.13
CA GLU A 250 4.68 -8.91 0.48
C GLU A 250 6.08 -8.33 0.32
N LEU A 251 6.94 -8.53 1.33
CA LEU A 251 8.35 -8.21 1.20
C LEU A 251 9.00 -9.16 0.19
N PHE A 252 9.94 -8.64 -0.61
CA PHE A 252 10.78 -9.51 -1.43
C PHE A 252 11.56 -10.51 -0.56
N PRO A 253 11.97 -11.68 -1.09
CA PRO A 253 12.63 -12.73 -0.30
C PRO A 253 13.91 -12.31 0.43
N ASP A 254 14.60 -11.26 -0.05
CA ASP A 254 15.82 -10.70 0.55
C ASP A 254 15.57 -9.44 1.41
N ALA A 255 14.31 -8.99 1.53
CA ALA A 255 13.89 -7.87 2.35
C ALA A 255 13.42 -8.32 3.74
N ASN A 256 13.59 -7.46 4.75
CA ASN A 256 13.28 -7.76 6.15
C ASN A 256 12.68 -6.56 6.89
N ALA A 257 12.04 -6.88 8.02
CA ALA A 257 11.77 -5.93 9.09
C ALA A 257 12.88 -6.03 10.16
N TRP A 258 13.24 -4.90 10.74
CA TRP A 258 14.35 -4.72 11.66
C TRP A 258 13.87 -4.02 12.92
N VAL A 259 14.52 -4.28 14.04
CA VAL A 259 14.22 -3.64 15.33
C VAL A 259 15.50 -3.21 16.01
N ASN A 260 15.55 -1.99 16.54
CA ASN A 260 16.67 -1.54 17.33
C ASN A 260 16.61 -2.16 18.73
N THR A 261 17.68 -2.85 19.14
CA THR A 261 17.74 -3.61 20.39
C THR A 261 18.80 -3.13 21.37
N SER A 262 19.42 -1.99 21.09
CA SER A 262 20.56 -1.45 21.83
C SER A 262 20.32 -1.27 23.34
N GLY A 263 19.06 -1.02 23.74
CA GLY A 263 18.72 -0.60 25.10
C GLY A 263 19.10 0.85 25.42
N ASP A 264 19.70 1.57 24.48
CA ASP A 264 20.13 2.96 24.57
C ASP A 264 19.66 3.74 23.33
N VAL A 265 18.94 4.84 23.56
CA VAL A 265 18.32 5.66 22.51
C VAL A 265 19.32 6.39 21.62
N ASP A 266 20.58 6.47 22.05
CA ASP A 266 21.67 7.08 21.29
C ASP A 266 22.51 6.04 20.53
N VAL A 267 22.16 4.74 20.65
CA VAL A 267 22.88 3.63 20.03
C VAL A 267 22.00 2.92 19.01
N ILE A 268 22.56 2.73 17.81
CA ILE A 268 21.94 2.00 16.71
C ILE A 268 22.42 0.55 16.74
N ASP A 269 21.49 -0.39 16.95
CA ASP A 269 21.72 -1.83 16.90
C ASP A 269 20.50 -2.53 16.32
N TYR A 270 20.32 -2.40 15.00
CA TYR A 270 19.20 -3.02 14.29
C TYR A 270 19.44 -4.50 14.04
N GLN A 271 18.50 -5.30 14.53
CA GLN A 271 18.52 -6.75 14.38
C GLN A 271 17.32 -7.20 13.54
N PRO A 272 17.48 -8.18 12.64
CA PRO A 272 16.39 -8.67 11.80
C PRO A 272 15.35 -9.40 12.65
N VAL A 273 14.07 -9.12 12.40
CA VAL A 273 12.94 -9.71 13.12
C VAL A 273 12.69 -11.14 12.63
N ASP A 274 12.53 -12.08 13.56
CA ASP A 274 12.07 -13.44 13.28
C ASP A 274 10.56 -13.42 13.03
N ALA A 275 10.18 -13.39 11.75
CA ALA A 275 8.80 -13.35 11.28
C ALA A 275 7.97 -14.56 11.71
N LYS A 276 8.59 -15.72 12.00
CA LYS A 276 7.85 -16.91 12.47
C LYS A 276 7.39 -16.74 13.92
N ARG A 277 8.18 -16.02 14.72
CA ARG A 277 7.92 -15.83 16.16
C ARG A 277 7.29 -14.47 16.48
N THR A 278 7.46 -13.50 15.59
CA THR A 278 6.83 -12.18 15.59
C THR A 278 6.20 -11.98 14.21
N PRO A 279 5.05 -12.63 13.93
CA PRO A 279 4.38 -12.48 12.65
C PRO A 279 4.03 -11.02 12.40
N TYR A 280 4.08 -10.64 11.14
CA TYR A 280 3.71 -9.31 10.70
C TYR A 280 2.87 -9.35 9.43
N GLU A 281 2.15 -8.27 9.20
CA GLU A 281 1.53 -7.95 7.92
C GLU A 281 1.94 -6.53 7.53
N LEU A 282 2.13 -6.33 6.24
CA LEU A 282 2.64 -5.10 5.68
C LEU A 282 1.63 -4.50 4.71
N TYR A 283 1.50 -3.19 4.75
CA TYR A 283 0.49 -2.45 4.01
C TYR A 283 1.04 -1.15 3.44
N LEU A 284 0.51 -0.80 2.28
CA LEU A 284 0.45 0.58 1.81
C LEU A 284 -0.99 1.06 1.97
N VAL A 285 -1.18 2.14 2.71
CA VAL A 285 -2.52 2.67 3.04
C VAL A 285 -2.66 4.11 2.56
N GLU A 286 -3.85 4.42 2.07
CA GLU A 286 -4.31 5.78 1.86
C GLU A 286 -5.19 6.17 3.05
N ARG A 287 -4.76 7.17 3.82
CA ARG A 287 -5.44 7.63 5.04
C ARG A 287 -5.47 9.14 5.06
N PRO A 288 -6.60 9.78 5.46
CA PRO A 288 -6.64 11.22 5.63
C PRO A 288 -5.64 11.66 6.72
N PHE A 289 -4.81 12.64 6.41
CA PHE A 289 -3.92 13.29 7.36
C PHE A 289 -4.06 14.80 7.20
N PHE A 290 -4.50 15.47 8.27
CA PHE A 290 -5.03 16.84 8.21
C PHE A 290 -6.16 17.00 7.17
N ASN A 291 -6.97 15.95 7.03
CA ASN A 291 -8.08 15.87 6.08
C ASN A 291 -7.67 15.92 4.59
N GLU A 292 -6.42 15.57 4.30
CA GLU A 292 -5.88 15.34 2.96
C GLU A 292 -5.49 13.88 2.73
N GLU A 293 -5.60 13.41 1.48
CA GLU A 293 -5.21 12.05 1.09
C GLU A 293 -3.68 11.89 1.16
N TYR A 294 -3.19 11.10 2.11
CA TYR A 294 -1.77 10.76 2.25
C TYR A 294 -1.55 9.26 2.11
N LEU A 295 -0.37 8.90 1.58
CA LEU A 295 0.08 7.53 1.52
C LEU A 295 1.03 7.23 2.69
N PHE A 296 0.76 6.13 3.37
CA PHE A 296 1.55 5.63 4.48
C PHE A 296 1.94 4.18 4.25
N TYR A 297 3.18 3.87 4.58
CA TYR A 297 3.61 2.49 4.72
C TYR A 297 3.34 2.06 6.15
N VAL A 298 2.65 0.95 6.37
CA VAL A 298 2.25 0.48 7.69
C VAL A 298 2.62 -1.00 7.85
N ILE A 299 3.33 -1.32 8.92
CA ILE A 299 3.59 -2.71 9.33
C ILE A 299 2.95 -2.99 10.70
N VAL A 300 2.22 -4.09 10.79
CA VAL A 300 1.53 -4.53 12.00
C VAL A 300 2.21 -5.80 12.50
N PHE A 301 2.64 -5.82 13.77
CA PHE A 301 3.26 -6.99 14.39
C PHE A 301 2.35 -7.60 15.46
N ALA A 302 2.46 -8.91 15.65
CA ALA A 302 1.77 -9.61 16.72
C ALA A 302 2.70 -10.58 17.48
N ASP A 303 2.23 -11.04 18.65
CA ASP A 303 2.81 -12.22 19.26
C ASP A 303 2.34 -13.46 18.48
N SER A 304 3.27 -14.39 18.21
CA SER A 304 2.93 -15.73 17.70
C SER A 304 1.98 -16.50 18.62
N ASN A 305 2.02 -16.22 19.93
CA ASN A 305 0.99 -16.66 20.86
C ASN A 305 -0.15 -15.63 20.87
N GLN A 306 -1.35 -16.04 20.45
CA GLN A 306 -2.54 -15.18 20.41
C GLN A 306 -2.92 -14.57 21.77
N ARG A 307 -2.51 -15.18 22.89
CA ARG A 307 -2.69 -14.64 24.26
C ARG A 307 -1.50 -13.82 24.76
N GLY A 308 -0.62 -13.40 23.85
CA GLY A 308 0.56 -12.60 24.14
C GLY A 308 0.22 -11.15 24.45
N ARG A 309 0.78 -10.63 25.54
CA ARG A 309 0.57 -9.24 26.02
C ARG A 309 1.61 -8.26 25.49
N ASN A 310 2.38 -8.63 24.47
CA ASN A 310 3.52 -7.83 24.05
C ASN A 310 3.11 -6.67 23.14
N PHE A 311 2.17 -6.94 22.22
CA PHE A 311 1.64 -5.97 21.27
C PHE A 311 0.18 -5.60 21.59
N SER A 312 -0.63 -6.58 21.99
CA SER A 312 -2.06 -6.40 22.29
C SER A 312 -2.32 -5.39 23.41
N TYR A 313 -3.23 -4.45 23.15
CA TYR A 313 -3.80 -3.53 24.15
C TYR A 313 -5.16 -2.99 23.68
N VAL A 314 -6.17 -2.97 24.55
CA VAL A 314 -7.40 -2.19 24.42
C VAL A 314 -7.58 -1.42 25.73
N ARG A 315 -7.86 -0.11 25.65
CA ARG A 315 -8.16 0.68 26.85
C ARG A 315 -9.43 0.13 27.51
N PRO A 316 -9.43 -0.19 28.82
CA PRO A 316 -10.62 -0.68 29.52
C PRO A 316 -11.59 0.47 29.90
N ASP A 317 -11.86 1.36 28.95
CA ASP A 317 -12.67 2.57 29.14
C ASP A 317 -13.13 3.13 27.78
N GLY A 318 -14.27 3.82 27.78
CA GLY A 318 -14.88 4.45 26.63
C GLY A 318 -15.80 3.54 25.80
N ALA A 319 -16.61 4.16 24.94
CA ALA A 319 -17.69 3.51 24.18
C ALA A 319 -17.23 2.28 23.38
N TYR A 320 -16.03 2.32 22.79
CA TYR A 320 -15.49 1.16 22.07
C TYR A 320 -15.29 -0.06 22.98
N TYR A 321 -14.74 0.12 24.17
CA TYR A 321 -14.53 -0.98 25.12
C TYR A 321 -15.86 -1.47 25.71
N GLU A 322 -16.77 -0.55 26.01
CA GLU A 322 -18.12 -0.86 26.51
C GLU A 322 -18.87 -1.75 25.51
N HIS A 323 -18.83 -1.42 24.22
CA HIS A 323 -19.41 -2.24 23.14
C HIS A 323 -18.81 -3.66 23.10
N LEU A 324 -17.48 -3.78 23.20
CA LEU A 324 -16.83 -5.09 23.27
C LEU A 324 -17.28 -5.90 24.50
N MET A 325 -17.47 -5.24 25.64
CA MET A 325 -17.95 -5.91 26.86
C MET A 325 -19.42 -6.31 26.75
N GLU A 326 -20.25 -5.50 26.10
CA GLU A 326 -21.64 -5.83 25.81
C GLU A 326 -21.75 -7.06 24.90
N ARG A 327 -21.02 -7.09 23.78
CA ARG A 327 -20.95 -8.26 22.88
C ARG A 327 -20.60 -9.54 23.63
N LYS A 328 -19.58 -9.45 24.48
CA LYS A 328 -19.17 -10.58 25.33
C LYS A 328 -20.24 -10.97 26.34
N ALA A 329 -20.92 -10.01 26.95
CA ALA A 329 -22.03 -10.27 27.88
C ALA A 329 -23.23 -10.93 27.16
N ASN A 330 -23.44 -10.59 25.89
CA ASN A 330 -24.44 -11.17 25.00
C ASN A 330 -24.02 -12.52 24.39
N GLY A 331 -22.89 -13.09 24.82
CA GLY A 331 -22.48 -14.46 24.50
C GLY A 331 -21.53 -14.61 23.31
N GLU A 332 -21.02 -13.51 22.76
CA GLU A 332 -20.02 -13.59 21.69
C GLU A 332 -18.64 -14.03 22.22
N ASP A 333 -18.00 -14.97 21.51
CA ASP A 333 -16.63 -15.41 21.81
C ASP A 333 -15.61 -14.46 21.15
N LEU A 334 -15.36 -13.33 21.80
CA LEU A 334 -14.36 -12.37 21.32
C LEU A 334 -12.94 -12.95 21.38
N PRO A 335 -12.11 -12.71 20.35
CA PRO A 335 -10.68 -12.97 20.43
C PRO A 335 -10.07 -12.35 21.69
N TRP A 336 -9.12 -13.05 22.30
CA TRP A 336 -8.45 -12.52 23.47
C TRP A 336 -7.72 -11.22 23.13
N PHE A 337 -7.87 -10.22 24.01
CA PHE A 337 -7.09 -8.98 23.99
C PHE A 337 -6.68 -8.59 25.42
N ASN A 338 -5.66 -7.75 25.51
CA ASN A 338 -5.09 -7.30 26.78
C ASN A 338 -5.61 -5.91 27.16
N THR A 339 -6.03 -5.71 28.41
CA THR A 339 -6.48 -4.39 28.90
C THR A 339 -5.46 -3.68 29.78
N ARG A 340 -4.25 -4.25 29.91
CA ARG A 340 -3.23 -3.74 30.81
C ARG A 340 -2.00 -3.30 30.02
N LEU A 341 -1.75 -1.99 30.00
CA LEU A 341 -0.55 -1.39 29.40
C LEU A 341 0.69 -1.64 30.28
N ASN A 342 1.10 -2.90 30.43
CA ASN A 342 2.17 -3.29 31.35
C ASN A 342 3.58 -3.04 30.77
N LYS A 343 3.68 -2.86 29.44
CA LYS A 343 4.96 -2.73 28.72
C LYS A 343 4.84 -1.65 27.67
N ARG A 344 5.42 -0.48 27.96
CA ARG A 344 5.46 0.63 26.99
C ARG A 344 6.21 0.26 25.72
N HIS A 345 7.23 -0.59 25.82
CA HIS A 345 8.03 -1.04 24.66
C HIS A 345 7.83 -2.54 24.42
N PRO A 346 7.37 -2.95 23.23
CA PRO A 346 7.21 -4.35 22.88
C PRO A 346 8.57 -5.04 22.74
N LYS A 347 8.57 -6.38 22.89
CA LYS A 347 9.72 -7.25 22.62
C LYS A 347 9.56 -8.02 21.31
N PHE A 348 10.55 -7.95 20.43
CA PHE A 348 10.59 -8.66 19.16
C PHE A 348 11.47 -9.90 19.27
N ALA A 349 11.07 -11.00 18.66
CA ALA A 349 11.96 -12.14 18.46
C ALA A 349 12.96 -11.81 17.35
N ILE A 350 14.25 -12.03 17.61
CA ILE A 350 15.34 -11.79 16.66
C ILE A 350 15.68 -13.08 15.91
N GLN A 351 15.98 -12.97 14.61
CA GLN A 351 16.36 -14.12 13.79
C GLN A 351 17.59 -14.82 14.38
N PRO A 352 17.58 -16.16 14.45
CA PRO A 352 18.74 -16.92 14.88
C PRO A 352 19.89 -16.88 13.84
N GLU A 353 21.07 -17.15 14.37
CA GLU A 353 22.42 -16.94 13.81
C GLU A 353 22.67 -17.56 12.42
N GLU A 354 22.08 -18.73 12.12
CA GLU A 354 22.32 -19.44 10.85
C GLU A 354 21.61 -18.79 9.64
N SER A 355 20.64 -17.90 9.88
CA SER A 355 19.86 -17.20 8.85
C SER A 355 20.24 -15.72 8.69
N ALA A 356 20.96 -15.13 9.65
CA ALA A 356 21.23 -13.69 9.69
C ALA A 356 22.68 -13.38 9.26
N SER A 357 22.97 -13.47 7.96
CA SER A 357 24.31 -13.23 7.43
C SER A 357 24.79 -11.76 7.48
N ASN A 358 23.93 -10.76 7.78
CA ASN A 358 24.23 -9.37 7.42
C ASN A 358 23.89 -8.28 8.48
N GLY A 359 23.83 -8.59 9.78
CA GLY A 359 23.58 -7.57 10.81
C GLY A 359 24.82 -6.74 11.18
N TYR A 360 24.72 -5.40 11.15
CA TYR A 360 25.68 -4.48 11.78
C TYR A 360 25.27 -4.27 13.23
N GLY A 361 26.05 -4.74 14.22
CA GLY A 361 25.75 -4.54 15.65
C GLY A 361 26.10 -5.71 16.57
N HIS A 362 25.68 -5.63 17.84
CA HIS A 362 25.87 -6.70 18.81
C HIS A 362 24.86 -7.83 18.55
N GLN A 363 25.35 -9.05 18.40
CA GLN A 363 24.48 -10.18 18.08
C GLN A 363 23.63 -10.58 19.29
N HIS A 364 22.30 -10.58 19.09
CA HIS A 364 21.34 -10.85 20.15
C HIS A 364 20.44 -12.05 19.83
N LYS A 365 20.37 -13.02 20.75
CA LYS A 365 19.41 -14.13 20.69
C LYS A 365 18.16 -13.83 21.51
N GLY A 366 17.02 -14.39 21.10
CA GLY A 366 15.77 -14.40 21.86
C GLY A 366 14.86 -13.19 21.62
N LYS A 367 13.99 -12.87 22.59
CA LYS A 367 13.11 -11.70 22.53
C LYS A 367 13.81 -10.47 23.11
N ARG A 368 13.95 -9.40 22.33
CA ARG A 368 14.59 -8.13 22.71
C ARG A 368 13.60 -6.98 22.69
N ARG A 369 13.73 -6.05 23.62
CA ARG A 369 12.86 -4.87 23.72
C ARG A 369 13.22 -3.90 22.59
N ALA A 370 12.22 -3.35 21.93
CA ALA A 370 12.43 -2.26 20.99
C ALA A 370 12.91 -1.00 21.72
N THR A 371 13.94 -0.37 21.17
CA THR A 371 14.51 0.87 21.66
C THR A 371 14.31 1.95 20.60
N PRO A 372 13.60 3.05 20.90
CA PRO A 372 13.51 4.16 19.95
C PRO A 372 14.88 4.81 19.79
N VAL A 373 15.07 5.56 18.71
CA VAL A 373 16.27 6.41 18.58
C VAL A 373 15.89 7.87 18.76
N ASN A 374 16.79 8.64 19.36
CA ASN A 374 16.65 10.10 19.48
C ASN A 374 16.95 10.83 18.16
N LEU A 375 17.38 10.10 17.13
CA LEU A 375 17.73 10.63 15.82
C LEU A 375 16.50 10.53 14.92
N PHE A 376 15.98 11.68 14.48
CA PHE A 376 14.91 11.74 13.51
C PHE A 376 15.42 11.26 12.15
N GLY A 377 14.97 10.10 11.68
CA GLY A 377 15.31 9.54 10.38
C GLY A 377 16.81 9.30 10.24
N THR A 378 17.23 8.05 10.08
CA THR A 378 18.62 7.66 9.78
C THR A 378 19.25 8.34 8.53
N HIS A 379 18.52 9.24 7.85
CA HIS A 379 18.92 10.02 6.67
C HIS A 379 18.69 11.55 6.78
N HIS A 380 18.60 12.12 7.98
CA HIS A 380 18.56 13.58 8.13
C HIS A 380 19.84 14.13 8.78
N PRO A 381 21.01 14.03 8.11
CA PRO A 381 22.13 14.86 8.53
C PRO A 381 21.68 16.31 8.40
N GLY A 382 21.68 17.05 9.52
CA GLY A 382 21.61 18.50 9.48
C GLY A 382 22.75 18.98 8.58
N GLY A 383 22.40 19.40 7.36
CA GLY A 383 23.37 19.54 6.29
C GLY A 383 22.76 20.12 5.02
N VAL A 384 23.63 20.64 4.17
CA VAL A 384 23.27 21.19 2.87
C VAL A 384 22.73 20.08 1.96
N ASN A 385 21.52 20.25 1.42
CA ASN A 385 21.02 19.44 0.32
C ASN A 385 22.01 19.55 -0.85
N PRO A 386 22.69 18.47 -1.27
CA PRO A 386 23.65 18.56 -2.36
C PRO A 386 23.00 18.88 -3.72
N ALA A 387 21.70 18.61 -3.89
CA ALA A 387 20.97 18.93 -5.11
C ALA A 387 20.51 20.40 -5.18
N THR A 388 20.24 21.04 -4.04
CA THR A 388 19.70 22.42 -4.00
C THR A 388 20.60 23.45 -3.34
N GLY A 389 21.70 23.04 -2.70
CA GLY A 389 22.59 23.93 -1.96
C GLY A 389 21.98 24.52 -0.68
N ASN A 390 20.75 24.14 -0.30
CA ASN A 390 20.07 24.67 0.87
C ASN A 390 20.41 23.87 2.13
N ASN A 391 20.77 24.55 3.21
CA ASN A 391 20.86 23.94 4.53
C ASN A 391 19.50 23.36 4.94
N TYR A 392 19.42 22.04 5.14
CA TYR A 392 18.39 21.46 5.99
C TYR A 392 18.76 21.75 7.43
N THR A 393 18.37 22.92 7.92
CA THR A 393 18.05 23.09 9.34
C THR A 393 16.68 22.46 9.55
N ILE A 394 16.59 21.13 9.54
CA ILE A 394 15.49 20.48 10.29
C ILE A 394 15.93 20.64 11.74
N PRO A 395 15.33 21.56 12.51
CA PRO A 395 15.70 21.70 13.91
C PRO A 395 15.30 20.40 14.58
N ASN A 396 16.29 19.64 15.08
CA ASN A 396 16.15 18.50 15.99
C ASN A 396 14.75 17.86 15.97
N GLY A 397 14.47 17.01 14.99
CA GLY A 397 13.23 16.24 15.03
C GLY A 397 13.20 15.47 16.35
N ALA A 398 12.23 15.78 17.21
CA ALA A 398 12.04 15.08 18.46
C ALA A 398 11.06 13.94 18.23
N CYS A 399 11.30 12.79 18.85
CA CYS A 399 10.28 11.78 18.91
C CYS A 399 9.04 12.37 19.62
N PRO A 400 7.81 12.17 19.09
CA PRO A 400 6.61 12.77 19.69
C PRO A 400 6.48 12.41 21.17
N ALA A 401 5.95 13.34 21.95
CA ALA A 401 5.87 13.18 23.40
C ALA A 401 4.80 12.15 23.83
N MET A 402 3.82 11.89 22.97
CA MET A 402 2.65 11.06 23.22
C MET A 402 2.08 10.51 21.90
N GLY A 403 1.26 9.45 21.98
CA GLY A 403 0.43 9.04 20.85
C GLY A 403 -0.67 10.05 20.57
N GLY A 404 -1.57 9.75 19.63
CA GLY A 404 -2.69 10.63 19.31
C GLY A 404 -2.34 11.70 18.28
N ASP A 405 -3.10 12.79 18.29
CA ASP A 405 -3.15 13.77 17.22
C ASP A 405 -1.86 14.58 17.04
N TYR A 406 -1.27 14.50 15.84
CA TYR A 406 -0.12 15.31 15.48
C TYR A 406 -0.41 16.81 15.53
N GLY A 407 -1.63 17.25 15.17
CA GLY A 407 -1.99 18.66 15.13
C GLY A 407 -2.23 19.31 16.50
N ALA A 408 -2.21 18.53 17.59
CA ALA A 408 -2.48 19.03 18.93
C ALA A 408 -1.34 19.89 19.50
N ALA A 409 -1.66 20.76 20.46
CA ALA A 409 -0.71 21.67 21.12
C ALA A 409 0.49 20.98 21.80
N TYR A 410 0.39 19.67 22.09
CA TYR A 410 1.45 18.86 22.72
C TYR A 410 2.17 17.90 21.76
N TYR A 411 1.94 18.03 20.44
CA TYR A 411 2.51 17.21 19.36
C TYR A 411 2.36 15.69 19.59
N GLY A 412 1.20 15.14 19.21
CA GLY A 412 0.99 13.70 19.15
C GLY A 412 1.76 13.03 18.01
N ALA A 413 1.77 11.70 18.02
CA ALA A 413 2.58 10.94 17.09
C ALA A 413 1.96 10.64 15.74
N ALA A 414 0.65 10.84 15.58
CA ALA A 414 -0.10 10.27 14.47
C ALA A 414 -1.46 10.97 14.30
N TRP A 415 -2.57 10.23 14.40
CA TRP A 415 -3.92 10.73 14.17
C TRP A 415 -4.72 10.93 15.45
N PRO A 416 -5.78 11.76 15.42
CA PRO A 416 -6.57 12.03 16.61
C PRO A 416 -7.32 10.83 17.21
N ASN A 417 -7.70 9.87 16.38
CA ASN A 417 -8.31 8.62 16.81
C ASN A 417 -7.27 7.57 17.23
N ASN A 418 -6.12 8.00 17.76
CA ASN A 418 -5.09 7.12 18.29
C ASN A 418 -4.98 7.24 19.79
N TYR A 419 -4.62 6.13 20.44
CA TYR A 419 -4.38 6.14 21.88
C TYR A 419 -3.19 7.03 22.24
N GLN A 420 -3.46 8.07 23.04
CA GLN A 420 -2.43 8.95 23.58
C GLN A 420 -1.49 8.25 24.56
N GLU A 421 -1.97 7.23 25.30
CA GLU A 421 -1.17 6.46 26.25
C GLU A 421 -0.19 5.49 25.59
N ILE A 422 -0.35 5.23 24.29
CA ILE A 422 0.60 4.41 23.54
C ILE A 422 1.83 5.24 23.24
N THR A 423 2.93 4.90 23.91
CA THR A 423 4.21 5.57 23.75
C THR A 423 4.69 5.45 22.29
N PRO A 424 4.93 6.58 21.60
CA PRO A 424 5.56 6.60 20.29
C PRO A 424 6.96 6.01 20.40
N LEU A 425 7.33 5.18 19.43
CA LEU A 425 8.66 4.59 19.37
C LEU A 425 9.25 4.92 18.01
N CYS A 426 9.90 6.08 17.93
CA CYS A 426 10.44 6.58 16.67
C CYS A 426 11.62 5.74 16.22
N ASP A 427 11.53 5.26 14.99
CA ASP A 427 12.55 4.50 14.30
C ASP A 427 13.01 3.25 15.10
N ALA A 428 12.26 2.82 16.11
CA ALA A 428 12.59 1.59 16.83
C ALA A 428 12.42 0.35 15.96
N VAL A 429 11.64 0.47 14.89
CA VAL A 429 11.48 -0.50 13.81
C VAL A 429 11.92 0.16 12.50
N MET A 430 12.62 -0.60 11.67
CA MET A 430 12.82 -0.27 10.27
C MET A 430 12.28 -1.37 9.36
N VAL A 431 12.00 -1.01 8.13
CA VAL A 431 11.62 -1.96 7.08
C VAL A 431 12.38 -1.65 5.82
N ASP A 432 12.78 -2.70 5.10
CA ASP A 432 13.33 -2.57 3.76
C ASP A 432 12.19 -2.21 2.80
N ILE A 433 12.24 -1.05 2.14
CA ILE A 433 11.20 -0.62 1.18
C ILE A 433 11.45 -1.34 -0.15
N LYS A 434 11.11 -2.62 -0.15
CA LYS A 434 11.22 -3.54 -1.28
C LYS A 434 10.11 -4.58 -1.15
N ALA A 435 8.97 -4.29 -1.77
CA ALA A 435 7.74 -5.08 -1.63
C ALA A 435 6.95 -5.18 -2.94
N PHE A 436 6.08 -6.19 -3.05
CA PHE A 436 5.22 -6.42 -4.19
C PHE A 436 3.83 -6.92 -3.80
N ILE A 437 2.88 -6.90 -4.74
CA ILE A 437 1.54 -7.47 -4.61
C ILE A 437 0.98 -7.84 -6.00
N ASN A 438 0.21 -8.92 -6.10
CA ASN A 438 -0.65 -9.18 -7.25
C ASN A 438 -1.99 -8.45 -7.08
N LEU A 439 -2.27 -7.52 -7.97
CA LEU A 439 -3.43 -6.64 -7.92
C LEU A 439 -4.71 -7.31 -8.40
N ASP A 440 -4.62 -8.41 -9.13
CA ASP A 440 -5.77 -9.23 -9.52
C ASP A 440 -6.27 -10.17 -8.41
N GLY A 441 -5.61 -10.15 -7.23
CA GLY A 441 -6.00 -10.97 -6.08
C GLY A 441 -5.64 -12.45 -6.19
N ALA A 442 -4.94 -12.87 -7.25
CA ALA A 442 -4.57 -14.26 -7.50
C ALA A 442 -3.06 -14.49 -7.32
N ASP A 443 -2.67 -15.69 -6.90
CA ASP A 443 -1.26 -16.09 -6.78
C ASP A 443 -0.68 -16.51 -8.13
N TRP A 444 0.60 -16.24 -8.40
CA TRP A 444 1.27 -16.67 -9.65
C TRP A 444 1.33 -18.20 -9.81
N ASN A 445 1.22 -18.95 -8.73
CA ASN A 445 1.14 -20.41 -8.72
C ASN A 445 -0.30 -20.93 -8.87
N ASP A 446 -1.31 -20.04 -8.97
CA ASP A 446 -2.67 -20.47 -9.30
C ASP A 446 -2.68 -21.05 -10.72
N THR A 447 -3.03 -22.33 -10.82
CA THR A 447 -3.07 -23.05 -12.09
C THR A 447 -4.04 -22.45 -13.09
N GLY A 448 -5.04 -21.67 -12.67
CA GLY A 448 -5.98 -20.98 -13.55
C GLY A 448 -5.50 -19.61 -14.04
N LYS A 449 -4.39 -19.09 -13.49
CA LYS A 449 -3.86 -17.76 -13.79
C LYS A 449 -2.94 -17.80 -15.02
N TYR A 450 -3.22 -16.92 -15.99
CA TYR A 450 -2.45 -16.73 -17.24
C TYR A 450 -2.33 -17.95 -18.19
N LEU A 451 -3.30 -18.86 -18.23
CA LEU A 451 -3.30 -19.99 -19.19
C LEU A 451 -3.57 -19.60 -20.66
N ALA A 452 -3.73 -18.31 -20.95
CA ALA A 452 -4.26 -17.80 -22.21
C ALA A 452 -3.22 -17.66 -23.34
N ASN A 453 -2.46 -18.72 -23.66
CA ASN A 453 -1.78 -18.78 -24.97
C ASN A 453 -2.77 -19.02 -26.13
N ALA A 454 -4.07 -18.80 -25.91
CA ALA A 454 -5.13 -18.94 -26.89
C ALA A 454 -6.26 -17.95 -26.58
N THR A 455 -6.28 -16.78 -27.22
CA THR A 455 -7.54 -16.16 -27.68
C THR A 455 -7.24 -15.15 -28.78
N VAL A 456 -7.97 -15.19 -29.89
CA VAL A 456 -7.91 -14.15 -30.92
C VAL A 456 -9.07 -13.19 -30.67
N ASN A 457 -8.77 -11.90 -30.74
CA ASN A 457 -9.63 -10.74 -30.50
C ASN A 457 -11.11 -10.96 -30.91
N GLY A 458 -12.03 -10.82 -29.96
CA GLY A 458 -13.48 -10.82 -30.20
C GLY A 458 -14.16 -12.19 -30.33
N GLN A 459 -13.41 -13.30 -30.24
CA GLN A 459 -13.99 -14.60 -29.95
C GLN A 459 -13.52 -15.01 -28.56
N GLN A 460 -14.42 -14.93 -27.57
CA GLN A 460 -14.30 -15.79 -26.41
C GLN A 460 -14.00 -17.20 -26.95
N ASN A 461 -12.86 -17.78 -26.57
CA ASN A 461 -12.85 -19.20 -26.35
C ASN A 461 -13.76 -19.42 -25.13
N VAL A 462 -15.06 -19.34 -25.35
CA VAL A 462 -15.94 -20.26 -24.66
C VAL A 462 -15.53 -21.59 -25.24
N GLY A 463 -15.21 -22.57 -24.39
CA GLY A 463 -15.36 -23.97 -24.75
C GLY A 463 -16.73 -24.06 -25.40
N ASP A 464 -16.71 -24.13 -26.72
CA ASP A 464 -17.75 -23.61 -27.59
C ASP A 464 -18.92 -24.55 -27.34
N HIS A 465 -19.87 -24.32 -26.44
CA HIS A 465 -20.98 -25.25 -26.35
C HIS A 465 -21.94 -24.84 -27.47
N ASP A 466 -22.37 -25.77 -28.32
CA ASP A 466 -23.48 -25.46 -29.23
C ASP A 466 -24.70 -24.97 -28.43
N SER A 467 -25.73 -24.46 -29.11
CA SER A 467 -26.97 -23.98 -28.47
C SER A 467 -27.65 -25.03 -27.57
N ASP A 468 -27.18 -26.28 -27.59
CA ASP A 468 -27.70 -27.43 -26.88
C ASP A 468 -26.76 -27.91 -25.75
N GLY A 469 -25.65 -27.21 -25.48
CA GLY A 469 -24.78 -27.51 -24.34
C GLY A 469 -23.75 -28.61 -24.59
N ASN A 470 -23.33 -28.88 -25.83
CA ASN A 470 -22.25 -29.83 -26.15
C ASN A 470 -20.93 -29.13 -26.53
N PRO A 471 -19.76 -29.53 -25.97
CA PRO A 471 -18.49 -28.88 -26.24
C PRO A 471 -18.08 -29.01 -27.72
N GLN A 472 -17.83 -27.90 -28.39
CA GLN A 472 -17.32 -27.80 -29.74
C GLN A 472 -15.80 -27.79 -29.69
N THR A 473 -15.30 -28.63 -30.56
CA THR A 473 -13.91 -28.81 -30.93
C THR A 473 -13.39 -27.61 -31.72
N ARG A 474 -12.40 -26.88 -31.19
CA ARG A 474 -11.47 -26.15 -32.06
C ARG A 474 -10.36 -27.10 -32.51
N GLY A 475 -10.51 -27.66 -33.71
CA GLY A 475 -9.43 -28.39 -34.36
C GLY A 475 -8.36 -27.42 -34.86
N TYR A 476 -7.12 -27.56 -34.41
CA TYR A 476 -5.99 -26.96 -35.11
C TYR A 476 -5.81 -27.68 -36.45
N VAL A 477 -5.79 -26.94 -37.54
CA VAL A 477 -5.39 -27.50 -38.84
C VAL A 477 -3.88 -27.42 -38.92
N ASP A 478 -3.20 -28.49 -38.52
CA ASP A 478 -1.80 -28.69 -38.90
C ASP A 478 -1.74 -28.69 -40.44
N VAL A 479 -1.08 -27.68 -41.01
CA VAL A 479 -0.80 -27.66 -42.45
C VAL A 479 0.15 -28.83 -42.73
N PRO A 480 -0.11 -29.68 -43.74
CA PRO A 480 0.77 -30.79 -44.06
C PRO A 480 2.23 -30.31 -44.21
N GLY A 481 3.12 -30.88 -43.40
CA GLY A 481 4.50 -30.41 -43.29
C GLY A 481 5.37 -31.37 -42.48
N GLN A 482 6.69 -31.27 -42.66
CA GLN A 482 7.67 -32.00 -41.87
C GLN A 482 8.15 -31.13 -40.71
N TYR A 483 7.79 -31.50 -39.49
CA TYR A 483 8.38 -30.93 -38.29
C TYR A 483 9.70 -31.64 -37.97
N GLY A 484 10.70 -30.86 -37.56
CA GLY A 484 11.96 -31.41 -37.05
C GLY A 484 12.86 -32.06 -38.10
N ALA A 485 12.56 -31.95 -39.40
CA ALA A 485 13.45 -32.41 -40.46
C ALA A 485 14.73 -31.56 -40.51
N TYR A 486 15.89 -32.19 -40.41
CA TYR A 486 17.16 -31.48 -40.55
C TYR A 486 17.37 -31.07 -42.01
N THR A 487 17.71 -29.80 -42.22
CA THR A 487 18.14 -29.26 -43.52
C THR A 487 19.65 -29.04 -43.59
N ASP A 488 20.34 -29.18 -42.46
CA ASP A 488 21.79 -29.02 -42.34
C ASP A 488 22.55 -30.18 -43.05
N PRO A 489 23.42 -29.88 -44.03
CA PRO A 489 24.14 -30.91 -44.78
C PRO A 489 25.06 -31.80 -43.92
N TYR A 490 25.63 -31.29 -42.82
CA TYR A 490 26.48 -32.07 -41.94
C TYR A 490 25.69 -33.12 -41.17
N LEU A 491 24.50 -32.77 -40.66
CA LEU A 491 23.60 -33.72 -40.00
C LEU A 491 23.04 -34.75 -40.99
N LEU A 492 22.68 -34.30 -42.19
CA LEU A 492 22.21 -35.17 -43.26
C LEU A 492 23.29 -36.15 -43.75
N ASN A 493 24.52 -35.67 -43.96
CA ASN A 493 25.65 -36.51 -44.40
C ASN A 493 26.07 -37.55 -43.36
N LYS A 494 25.80 -37.30 -42.07
CA LYS A 494 26.01 -38.28 -41.00
C LYS A 494 24.84 -39.25 -40.80
N GLY A 495 23.77 -39.10 -41.57
CA GLY A 495 22.56 -39.92 -41.42
C GLY A 495 21.84 -39.68 -40.09
N THR A 496 22.13 -38.59 -39.39
CA THR A 496 21.52 -38.26 -38.11
C THR A 496 20.06 -37.88 -38.36
N LYS A 497 19.14 -38.53 -37.64
CA LYS A 497 17.71 -38.21 -37.67
C LYS A 497 17.33 -37.54 -36.37
N ASN A 498 16.45 -36.54 -36.45
CA ASN A 498 15.80 -36.01 -35.27
C ASN A 498 14.82 -37.08 -34.75
N PRO A 499 14.98 -37.62 -33.52
CA PRO A 499 14.04 -38.60 -32.97
C PRO A 499 12.63 -38.02 -32.77
N GLU A 500 12.50 -36.70 -32.76
CA GLU A 500 11.23 -35.96 -32.61
C GLU A 500 10.67 -35.50 -33.96
N ALA A 501 11.34 -35.80 -35.09
CA ALA A 501 10.80 -35.46 -36.39
C ALA A 501 9.50 -36.24 -36.64
N PHE A 502 8.46 -35.53 -37.02
CA PHE A 502 7.21 -36.13 -37.44
C PHE A 502 6.71 -35.42 -38.70
N THR A 503 6.07 -36.19 -39.56
CA THR A 503 5.35 -35.64 -40.70
C THR A 503 3.90 -35.47 -40.26
N ALA A 504 3.41 -34.23 -40.22
CA ALA A 504 1.99 -33.98 -40.05
C ALA A 504 1.28 -34.48 -41.31
N THR A 505 0.61 -35.63 -41.21
CA THR A 505 -0.04 -36.33 -42.34
C THR A 505 -1.54 -36.03 -42.43
N GLY A 506 -2.09 -35.24 -41.51
CA GLY A 506 -3.49 -34.80 -41.49
C GLY A 506 -3.80 -33.91 -40.29
N THR A 507 -5.00 -33.32 -40.31
CA THR A 507 -5.54 -32.45 -39.26
C THR A 507 -5.58 -33.17 -37.90
N GLN A 508 -4.86 -32.66 -36.90
CA GLN A 508 -4.97 -33.13 -35.51
C GLN A 508 -5.79 -32.16 -34.67
N SER A 509 -6.90 -32.62 -34.11
CA SER A 509 -7.65 -31.84 -33.12
C SER A 509 -7.08 -32.12 -31.73
N LYS A 510 -6.60 -31.08 -31.03
CA LYS A 510 -6.17 -31.15 -29.63
C LYS A 510 -7.20 -30.44 -28.75
N TYR A 511 -7.55 -31.05 -27.63
CA TYR A 511 -8.48 -30.50 -26.66
C TYR A 511 -7.71 -29.88 -25.51
N TYR A 512 -8.01 -28.62 -25.19
CA TYR A 512 -7.55 -27.96 -23.98
C TYR A 512 -8.77 -27.65 -23.11
N VAL A 513 -8.65 -27.88 -21.81
CA VAL A 513 -9.65 -27.47 -20.83
C VAL A 513 -9.18 -26.11 -20.31
N GLU A 514 -9.94 -25.05 -20.59
CA GLU A 514 -9.62 -23.68 -20.17
C GLU A 514 -9.98 -23.41 -18.71
N SER A 515 -9.21 -22.51 -18.08
CA SER A 515 -9.65 -21.81 -16.88
C SER A 515 -10.71 -20.77 -17.27
N GLN A 516 -11.79 -20.69 -16.50
CA GLN A 516 -12.99 -19.95 -16.90
C GLN A 516 -12.89 -18.43 -16.77
N GLU A 517 -11.79 -17.87 -16.25
CA GLU A 517 -11.69 -16.43 -16.00
C GLU A 517 -10.34 -15.88 -16.45
N ALA A 518 -10.37 -15.02 -17.47
CA ALA A 518 -9.24 -14.17 -17.80
C ALA A 518 -9.09 -13.07 -16.75
N VAL A 519 -7.86 -12.66 -16.45
CA VAL A 519 -7.59 -11.52 -15.58
C VAL A 519 -8.13 -10.25 -16.26
N SER A 520 -9.17 -9.64 -15.69
CA SER A 520 -9.70 -8.36 -16.16
C SER A 520 -9.09 -7.20 -15.36
N ALA A 521 -8.55 -6.20 -16.04
CA ALA A 521 -8.16 -4.95 -15.40
C ALA A 521 -9.40 -4.06 -15.19
N LYS A 522 -9.52 -3.46 -14.01
CA LYS A 522 -10.51 -2.40 -13.77
C LYS A 522 -9.86 -1.06 -14.07
N GLU A 523 -10.36 -0.35 -15.08
CA GLU A 523 -9.88 1.00 -15.35
C GLU A 523 -10.16 1.91 -14.15
N SER A 524 -9.15 2.66 -13.71
CA SER A 524 -9.38 3.80 -12.82
C SER A 524 -10.23 4.83 -13.57
N LEU A 525 -11.25 5.40 -12.91
CA LEU A 525 -12.14 6.42 -13.48
C LEU A 525 -11.38 7.43 -14.35
N PRO A 526 -11.96 7.89 -15.48
CA PRO A 526 -11.28 8.77 -16.42
C PRO A 526 -10.74 10.00 -15.70
N PHE A 527 -9.42 10.16 -15.74
CA PHE A 527 -8.72 11.33 -15.24
C PHE A 527 -9.25 12.55 -15.99
N THR A 528 -10.13 13.33 -15.35
CA THR A 528 -10.43 14.68 -15.81
C THR A 528 -9.31 15.55 -15.26
N PRO A 529 -8.45 16.16 -16.09
CA PRO A 529 -7.48 17.13 -15.60
C PRO A 529 -8.27 18.32 -15.07
N GLY A 530 -8.49 18.37 -13.76
CA GLY A 530 -8.96 19.58 -13.08
C GLY A 530 -7.80 20.56 -13.03
N LEU A 531 -8.03 21.72 -13.66
CA LEU A 531 -7.16 22.90 -13.65
C LEU A 531 -6.85 23.41 -12.25
#